data_AF-A0A0B1T995-F1
#
_entry.id   AF-A0A0B1T995-F1
#
_cell.length_a   1.000
_cell.length_b   1.000
_cell.length_c   1.000
_cell.angle_alpha   90.00
_cell.angle_beta   90.00
_cell.angle_gamma   90.00
#
_symmetry.space_group_name_H-M   'P 1'
#
loop_
_entity.id
_entity.type
_entity.pdbx_description
1 polymer ?
#
loop_
_entity_poly.entity_id
_entity_poly.type
_entity_poly.pdbx_seq_one_letter_code
_entity_poly.pdbx_strand_id
1 'polypeptide(L)'
;MSSGSPLEEETYFSKPAHLFPYLEDGKIPTEQFLSACQGIADFVGQRYLQDLIDADLRDNGGKLGIATEGLLWLKRGLEFMLEMLTLMVEEYRSSADKNKTENLAGVINAAYKRSLERHHGFMSKQIFKVHLNRSFHI
;
A
#
# COMPACT_ATOMS: atom_id res chain seq x y z
N MET A 1 -16.54 -39.34 -19.22
CA MET A 1 -15.74 -38.16 -19.60
C MET A 1 -16.38 -36.97 -18.90
N SER A 2 -15.80 -36.51 -17.79
CA SER A 2 -16.25 -35.30 -17.10
C SER A 2 -15.08 -34.33 -17.14
N SER A 3 -15.23 -33.29 -17.97
CA SER A 3 -14.29 -32.19 -18.09
C SER A 3 -14.40 -31.31 -16.83
N GLY A 4 -13.47 -31.49 -15.89
CA GLY A 4 -13.29 -30.53 -14.80
C GLY A 4 -12.71 -29.23 -15.35
N SER A 5 -13.44 -28.13 -15.21
CA SER A 5 -12.93 -26.78 -15.42
C SER A 5 -11.77 -26.51 -14.45
N PRO A 6 -10.72 -25.76 -14.86
CA PRO A 6 -9.65 -25.37 -13.93
C PRO A 6 -10.27 -24.55 -12.80
N LEU A 7 -10.07 -24.99 -11.56
CA LEU A 7 -10.38 -24.17 -10.40
C LEU A 7 -9.49 -22.94 -10.48
N GLU A 8 -10.08 -21.77 -10.76
CA GLU A 8 -9.38 -20.49 -10.51
C GLU A 8 -9.02 -20.48 -9.03
N GLU A 9 -7.73 -20.60 -8.71
CA GLU A 9 -7.26 -20.50 -7.33
C GLU A 9 -7.59 -19.11 -6.80
N GLU A 10 -8.59 -19.01 -5.92
CA GLU A 10 -8.89 -17.78 -5.19
C GLU A 10 -7.65 -17.36 -4.39
N THR A 11 -6.95 -16.33 -4.86
CA THR A 11 -5.86 -15.70 -4.12
C THR A 11 -6.41 -14.70 -3.10
N TYR A 12 -5.61 -14.34 -2.09
CA TYR A 12 -5.98 -13.29 -1.14
C TYR A 12 -6.48 -12.00 -1.82
N PHE A 13 -5.93 -11.65 -2.99
CA PHE A 13 -6.29 -10.44 -3.75
C PHE A 13 -7.53 -10.60 -4.66
N SER A 14 -8.07 -11.80 -4.79
CA SER A 14 -9.24 -12.05 -5.66
C SER A 14 -10.58 -11.69 -5.00
N LYS A 15 -10.60 -11.42 -3.69
CA LYS A 15 -11.84 -11.07 -2.97
C LYS A 15 -12.13 -9.58 -3.14
N PRO A 16 -13.36 -9.18 -3.51
CA PRO A 16 -13.73 -7.78 -3.72
C PRO A 16 -13.45 -6.86 -2.52
N ALA A 17 -13.53 -7.39 -1.29
CA ALA A 17 -13.23 -6.65 -0.06
C ALA A 17 -11.75 -6.29 0.13
N HIS A 18 -10.84 -6.87 -0.68
CA HIS A 18 -9.39 -6.63 -0.64
C HIS A 18 -8.90 -5.84 -1.87
N LEU A 19 -9.81 -5.44 -2.76
CA LEU A 19 -9.50 -4.58 -3.89
C LEU A 19 -9.53 -3.11 -3.46
N PHE A 20 -8.72 -2.28 -4.12
CA PHE A 20 -8.86 -0.83 -4.01
C PHE A 20 -10.27 -0.40 -4.47
N PRO A 21 -10.86 0.62 -3.83
CA PRO A 21 -12.22 1.05 -4.13
C PRO A 21 -12.36 1.57 -5.55
N TYR A 22 -13.54 1.36 -6.12
CA TYR A 22 -13.95 2.04 -7.34
C TYR A 22 -14.19 3.53 -7.06
N LEU A 23 -13.95 4.37 -8.06
CA LEU A 23 -14.27 5.79 -7.96
C LEU A 23 -15.77 6.00 -8.07
N GLU A 24 -16.32 6.82 -7.18
CA GLU A 24 -17.71 7.32 -7.24
C GLU A 24 -17.66 8.80 -7.64
N ASP A 25 -18.17 9.15 -8.83
CA ASP A 25 -18.13 10.51 -9.38
C ASP A 25 -16.72 11.16 -9.36
N GLY A 26 -15.68 10.36 -9.59
CA GLY A 26 -14.28 10.80 -9.56
C GLY A 26 -13.70 10.99 -8.15
N LYS A 27 -14.44 10.65 -7.09
CA LYS A 27 -14.00 10.67 -5.69
C LYS A 27 -13.70 9.26 -5.18
N ILE A 28 -12.85 9.18 -4.14
CA ILE A 28 -12.47 7.91 -3.50
C ILE A 28 -13.32 7.75 -2.24
N PRO A 29 -14.19 6.73 -2.16
CA PRO A 29 -14.96 6.45 -0.95
C PRO A 29 -14.05 6.14 0.24
N THR A 30 -14.18 6.91 1.31
CA THR A 30 -13.31 6.80 2.49
C THR A 30 -13.43 5.45 3.16
N GLU A 31 -14.65 4.97 3.40
CA GLU A 31 -14.90 3.71 4.12
C GLU A 31 -14.23 2.53 3.41
N GLN A 32 -14.48 2.36 2.11
CA GLN A 32 -13.89 1.26 1.34
C GLN A 32 -12.36 1.34 1.27
N PHE A 33 -11.81 2.54 1.08
CA PHE A 33 -10.36 2.76 1.07
C PHE A 33 -9.73 2.40 2.43
N LEU A 34 -10.37 2.82 3.52
CA LEU A 34 -9.86 2.58 4.86
C LEU A 34 -10.11 1.16 5.37
N SER A 35 -11.18 0.49 4.93
CA SER A 35 -11.40 -0.95 5.15
C SER A 35 -10.31 -1.77 4.47
N ALA A 36 -9.90 -1.41 3.25
CA ALA A 36 -8.73 -2.02 2.60
C ALA A 36 -7.44 -1.77 3.41
N CYS A 37 -7.41 -0.75 4.26
CA CYS A 37 -6.31 -0.38 5.16
C CYS A 37 -6.57 -0.75 6.64
N GLN A 38 -7.60 -1.56 6.92
CA GLN A 38 -8.27 -2.03 8.16
C GLN A 38 -7.95 -1.43 9.54
N GLY A 39 -6.73 -0.95 9.83
CA GLY A 39 -6.37 -0.25 11.06
C GLY A 39 -6.60 1.28 11.06
N ILE A 40 -7.01 1.88 9.93
CA ILE A 40 -7.10 3.35 9.79
C ILE A 40 -8.56 3.85 9.75
N ALA A 41 -9.52 2.96 9.47
CA ALA A 41 -10.93 3.29 9.30
C ALA A 41 -11.60 3.95 10.52
N ASP A 42 -11.24 3.51 11.72
CA ASP A 42 -11.88 3.96 12.96
C ASP A 42 -11.58 5.43 13.31
N PHE A 43 -10.62 6.07 12.63
CA PHE A 43 -10.20 7.44 12.93
C PHE A 43 -10.91 8.52 12.09
N VAL A 44 -11.61 8.14 11.01
CA VAL A 44 -11.99 9.10 9.97
C VAL A 44 -13.52 9.27 9.87
N GLY A 45 -14.05 10.35 10.42
CA GLY A 45 -15.48 10.67 10.44
C GLY A 45 -16.05 11.33 9.16
N GLN A 46 -15.50 11.05 7.97
CA GLN A 46 -15.88 11.70 6.71
C GLN A 46 -16.12 10.69 5.59
N ARG A 47 -17.15 10.92 4.75
CA ARG A 47 -17.57 10.00 3.68
C ARG A 47 -16.57 9.90 2.51
N TYR A 48 -15.91 11.00 2.16
CA TYR A 48 -14.92 11.06 1.08
C TYR A 48 -13.60 11.67 1.57
N LEU A 49 -12.47 11.18 1.04
CA LEU A 49 -11.14 11.67 1.42
C LEU A 49 -10.96 13.14 1.08
N GLN A 50 -11.56 13.58 -0.04
CA GLN A 50 -11.56 14.99 -0.46
C GLN A 50 -12.21 15.88 0.60
N ASP A 51 -13.35 15.47 1.14
CA ASP A 51 -14.08 16.24 2.14
C ASP A 51 -13.33 16.27 3.49
N LEU A 52 -12.60 15.19 3.82
CA LEU A 52 -11.68 15.15 4.96
C LEU A 52 -10.55 16.17 4.80
N ILE A 53 -9.92 16.22 3.63
CA ILE A 53 -8.83 17.15 3.33
C ILE A 53 -9.34 18.60 3.38
N ASP A 54 -10.49 18.87 2.74
CA ASP A 54 -11.07 20.22 2.71
C ASP A 54 -11.45 20.70 4.11
N ALA A 55 -11.99 19.81 4.95
CA ALA A 55 -12.29 20.12 6.34
C ALA A 55 -11.02 20.40 7.16
N ASP A 56 -10.02 19.53 7.07
CA ASP A 56 -8.76 19.67 7.80
C ASP A 56 -8.01 20.95 7.38
N LEU A 57 -7.97 21.28 6.08
CA LEU A 57 -7.36 22.52 5.58
C LEU A 57 -8.10 23.75 6.09
N ARG A 58 -9.44 23.76 6.04
CA ARG A 58 -10.25 24.89 6.52
C ARG A 58 -10.01 25.13 8.01
N ASP A 59 -10.04 24.07 8.80
CA ASP A 59 -9.94 24.14 10.25
C ASP A 59 -8.49 24.48 10.70
N ASN A 60 -7.49 24.26 9.85
CA ASN A 60 -6.08 24.59 10.09
C ASN A 60 -5.59 25.82 9.30
N GLY A 61 -6.49 26.70 8.84
CA GLY A 61 -6.12 27.98 8.20
C GLY A 61 -5.35 27.81 6.90
N GLY A 62 -5.70 26.80 6.11
CA GLY A 62 -5.07 26.44 4.84
C GLY A 62 -3.78 25.63 4.96
N LYS A 63 -3.37 25.25 6.17
CA LYS A 63 -2.21 24.38 6.42
C LYS A 63 -2.65 22.92 6.56
N LEU A 64 -1.73 22.00 6.27
CA LEU A 64 -1.96 20.57 6.49
C LEU A 64 -2.09 20.32 7.99
N GLY A 65 -3.24 19.79 8.42
CA GLY A 65 -3.45 19.29 9.77
C GLY A 65 -3.11 17.81 9.88
N ILE A 66 -3.34 17.25 11.06
CA ILE A 66 -2.98 15.86 11.38
C ILE A 66 -3.65 14.87 10.43
N ALA A 67 -4.91 15.12 10.03
CA ALA A 67 -5.63 14.22 9.15
C ALA A 67 -5.03 14.21 7.74
N THR A 68 -4.73 15.38 7.17
CA THR A 68 -4.14 15.46 5.82
C THR A 68 -2.70 14.96 5.80
N GLU A 69 -1.90 15.27 6.83
CA GLU A 69 -0.53 14.73 6.94
C GLU A 69 -0.53 13.21 7.09
N GLY A 70 -1.40 12.67 7.95
CA GLY A 70 -1.57 11.22 8.11
C GLY A 70 -1.97 10.54 6.80
N LEU A 71 -2.95 11.11 6.08
CA LEU A 71 -3.39 10.60 4.78
C LEU A 71 -2.27 10.66 3.73
N LEU A 72 -1.44 11.70 3.74
CA LEU A 72 -0.28 11.80 2.85
C LEU A 72 0.73 10.68 3.12
N TRP A 73 1.03 10.39 4.39
CA TRP A 73 1.93 9.28 4.75
C TRP A 73 1.35 7.92 4.40
N LEU A 74 0.04 7.73 4.58
CA LEU A 74 -0.66 6.53 4.14
C LEU A 74 -0.54 6.34 2.62
N LYS A 75 -0.83 7.38 1.83
CA LYS A 75 -0.69 7.34 0.36
C LYS A 75 0.72 6.90 -0.05
N ARG A 76 1.76 7.46 0.58
CA ARG A 76 3.16 7.09 0.30
C ARG A 76 3.47 5.63 0.66
N GLY A 77 2.92 5.13 1.77
CA GLY A 77 3.03 3.72 2.15
C GLY A 77 2.36 2.78 1.14
N LEU A 78 1.19 3.15 0.63
CA LEU A 78 0.48 2.39 -0.39
C LEU A 78 1.21 2.41 -1.74
N GLU A 79 1.79 3.56 -2.13
CA GLU A 79 2.64 3.65 -3.33
C GLU A 79 3.85 2.72 -3.23
N PHE A 80 4.47 2.62 -2.05
CA PHE A 80 5.55 1.66 -1.82
C PHE A 80 5.08 0.21 -1.95
N MET A 81 3.94 -0.15 -1.36
CA MET A 81 3.37 -1.50 -1.47
C MET A 81 3.04 -1.86 -2.91
N LEU A 82 2.44 -0.92 -3.67
CA LEU A 82 2.14 -1.11 -5.09
C LEU A 82 3.41 -1.35 -5.91
N GLU A 83 4.44 -0.55 -5.69
CA GLU A 83 5.73 -0.69 -6.37
C GLU A 83 6.39 -2.04 -6.04
N MET A 84 6.37 -2.44 -4.76
CA MET A 84 6.90 -3.73 -4.31
C MET A 84 6.20 -4.89 -5.02
N LEU A 85 4.86 -4.92 -5.00
CA LEU A 85 4.09 -5.99 -5.64
C LEU A 85 4.30 -6.03 -7.15
N THR A 86 4.40 -4.86 -7.79
CA THR A 86 4.68 -4.74 -9.24
C THR A 86 6.04 -5.35 -9.56
N LEU A 87 7.09 -4.98 -8.82
CA LEU A 87 8.43 -5.52 -8.99
C LEU A 87 8.51 -7.03 -8.71
N MET A 88 7.79 -7.52 -7.69
CA MET A 88 7.71 -8.97 -7.41
C MET A 88 7.13 -9.73 -8.60
N VAL A 89 6.04 -9.22 -9.19
CA VAL A 89 5.40 -9.84 -10.36
C VAL A 89 6.32 -9.76 -11.60
N GLU A 90 6.99 -8.64 -11.81
CA GLU A 90 7.95 -8.47 -12.91
C GLU A 90 9.15 -9.43 -12.79
N GLU A 91 9.74 -9.56 -11.60
CA GLU A 91 10.86 -10.46 -11.34
C GLU A 91 10.42 -11.93 -11.48
N TYR A 92 9.27 -12.29 -10.91
CA TYR A 92 8.70 -13.62 -11.08
C TYR A 92 8.48 -13.96 -12.56
N ARG A 93 7.90 -13.04 -13.36
CA ARG A 93 7.63 -13.30 -14.79
C ARG A 93 8.90 -13.37 -15.64
N SER A 94 9.91 -12.54 -15.35
CA SER A 94 11.14 -12.45 -16.14
C SER A 94 12.22 -13.48 -15.77
N SER A 95 12.17 -14.06 -14.56
CA SER A 95 13.16 -15.06 -14.15
C SER A 95 12.89 -16.44 -14.75
N ALA A 96 13.93 -17.05 -15.32
CA ALA A 96 13.94 -18.45 -15.73
C ALA A 96 14.00 -19.42 -14.54
N ASP A 97 14.54 -18.97 -13.40
CA ASP A 97 14.70 -19.75 -12.16
C ASP A 97 13.84 -19.11 -11.06
N LYS A 98 12.66 -19.70 -10.79
CA LYS A 98 11.69 -19.15 -9.85
C LYS A 98 12.18 -19.18 -8.39
N ASN A 99 13.14 -20.05 -8.06
CA ASN A 99 13.66 -20.14 -6.70
C ASN A 99 14.46 -18.89 -6.29
N LYS A 100 14.95 -18.11 -7.27
CA LYS A 100 15.68 -16.86 -7.01
C LYS A 100 14.76 -15.68 -6.68
N THR A 101 13.47 -15.78 -7.02
CA THR A 101 12.49 -14.70 -6.81
C THR A 101 11.90 -14.70 -5.39
N GLU A 102 12.29 -15.66 -4.55
CA GLU A 102 11.92 -15.71 -3.13
C GLU A 102 12.74 -14.72 -2.28
N ASN A 103 13.89 -14.24 -2.78
CA ASN A 103 14.69 -13.22 -2.09
C ASN A 103 14.09 -11.82 -2.29
N LEU A 104 13.19 -11.43 -1.40
CA LEU A 104 12.47 -10.15 -1.49
C LEU A 104 13.34 -8.94 -1.13
N ALA A 105 14.55 -9.11 -0.59
CA ALA A 105 15.37 -7.99 -0.13
C ALA A 105 15.74 -7.04 -1.28
N GLY A 106 16.01 -7.59 -2.47
CA GLY A 106 16.27 -6.80 -3.68
C GLY A 106 15.05 -5.98 -4.10
N VAL A 107 13.89 -6.63 -4.18
CA VAL A 107 12.61 -6.00 -4.56
C VAL A 107 12.20 -4.91 -3.57
N ILE A 108 12.25 -5.20 -2.27
CA ILE A 108 11.89 -4.26 -1.21
C ILE A 108 12.79 -3.02 -1.26
N ASN A 109 14.10 -3.20 -1.42
CA ASN A 109 15.04 -2.08 -1.51
C ASN A 109 14.80 -1.25 -2.78
N ALA A 110 14.53 -1.89 -3.92
CA ALA A 110 14.23 -1.21 -5.17
C ALA A 110 12.92 -0.40 -5.06
N ALA A 111 11.87 -1.00 -4.52
CA ALA A 111 10.58 -0.34 -4.26
C ALA A 111 10.75 0.86 -3.32
N TYR A 112 11.52 0.69 -2.25
CA TYR A 112 11.80 1.75 -1.27
C TYR A 112 12.48 2.97 -1.92
N LYS A 113 13.53 2.73 -2.72
CA LYS A 113 14.26 3.80 -3.44
C LYS A 113 13.37 4.56 -4.41
N ARG A 114 12.45 3.86 -5.09
CA ARG A 114 11.52 4.44 -6.06
C ARG A 114 10.36 5.22 -5.43
N SER A 115 10.02 4.96 -4.17
CA SER A 115 8.82 5.52 -3.52
C SER A 115 9.16 6.33 -2.26
N LEU A 116 9.38 5.66 -1.13
CA LEU A 116 9.49 6.27 0.19
C LEU A 116 10.80 7.02 0.43
N GLU A 117 11.90 6.64 -0.21
CA GLU A 117 13.22 7.19 0.11
C GLU A 117 13.27 8.72 0.00
N ARG A 118 12.66 9.29 -1.06
CA ARG A 118 12.63 10.74 -1.28
C ARG A 118 11.85 11.52 -0.22
N HIS A 119 10.99 10.83 0.54
CA HIS A 119 10.13 11.40 1.57
C HIS A 119 10.71 11.25 2.98
N HIS A 120 11.79 10.49 3.13
CA HIS A 120 12.42 10.15 4.39
C HIS A 120 13.65 11.03 4.65
N GLY A 121 13.57 11.90 5.67
CA GLY A 121 14.75 12.56 6.25
C GLY A 121 15.70 11.55 6.93
N PHE A 122 16.87 12.01 7.40
CA PHE A 122 17.97 11.17 7.94
C PHE A 122 17.55 10.11 8.99
N MET A 123 16.43 10.30 9.70
CA MET A 123 16.05 9.49 10.87
C MET A 123 15.11 8.30 10.59
N SER A 124 14.40 8.23 9.45
CA SER A 124 13.55 7.07 9.10
C SER A 124 14.30 5.93 8.38
N LYS A 125 15.55 6.17 7.98
CA LYS A 125 16.46 5.13 7.43
C LYS A 125 16.86 4.08 8.47
N GLN A 126 16.75 4.37 9.76
CA GLN A 126 17.16 3.46 10.85
C GLN A 126 16.08 2.43 11.21
N ILE A 127 14.79 2.77 11.06
CA ILE A 127 13.69 1.85 11.43
C ILE A 127 13.53 0.72 10.40
N PHE A 128 13.73 1.01 9.10
CA PHE A 128 13.76 -0.01 8.05
C PHE A 128 14.95 -0.96 8.18
N LYS A 129 16.11 -0.46 8.59
CA LYS A 129 17.32 -1.27 8.81
C LYS A 129 17.18 -2.24 9.99
N VAL A 130 16.41 -1.87 11.01
CA VAL A 130 16.18 -2.68 12.22
C VAL A 130 15.16 -3.82 11.99
N HIS A 131 14.12 -3.61 11.16
CA HIS A 131 13.13 -4.67 10.89
C HIS A 131 13.58 -5.70 9.84
N LEU A 132 14.34 -5.29 8.82
CA LEU A 132 14.92 -6.23 7.85
C LEU A 132 15.94 -7.17 8.51
N ASN A 133 16.68 -6.73 9.54
CA ASN A 133 17.68 -7.58 10.19
C ASN A 133 17.10 -8.59 11.20
N ARG A 134 15.84 -8.41 11.64
CA ARG A 134 15.17 -9.32 12.59
C ARG A 134 14.33 -10.41 11.92
N SER A 135 14.09 -10.30 10.61
CA SER A 135 13.29 -11.28 9.85
C SER A 135 14.13 -12.40 9.21
N PHE A 136 15.47 -12.41 9.39
CA PHE A 136 16.39 -13.44 8.88
C PHE A 136 17.12 -14.21 10.00
N HIS A 137 16.52 -14.29 11.20
CA HIS A 137 16.98 -15.15 12.31
C HIS A 137 15.83 -16.03 12.83
N ILE A 138 15.15 -16.72 11.91
CA ILE A 138 14.42 -17.96 12.17
C ILE A 138 14.70 -18.90 11.00
#